data_AF-A0A7J4TDV3-F1
#
_entry.id   AF-A0A7J4TDV3-F1
#
_cell.length_a   1.000
_cell.length_b   1.000
_cell.length_c   1.000
_cell.angle_alpha   90.00
_cell.angle_beta   90.00
_cell.angle_gamma   90.00
#
_symmetry.space_group_name_H-M   'P 1'
#
loop_
_entity.id
_entity.type
_entity.pdbx_description
1 polymer ?
#
loop_
_entity_poly.entity_id
_entity_poly.type
_entity_poly.pdbx_seq_one_letter_code
_entity_poly.pdbx_strand_id
1 'polypeptide(L)'
;MAELLGIQVIGSLFGIFMVYYSFLQYKRKEISGREYILWLTLWVIFILVAIFPGWLDPFTARIGFIRTFDFLVLVGFMFLTGLLVYTYAKLRKTQSKLEELVRKIAIQTAKKQDSPEQPSEKD
;
A
#
# COMPACT_ATOMS: atom_id res chain seq x y z
N MET A 1 8.06 -28.12 -21.54
CA MET A 1 9.15 -28.01 -20.53
C MET A 1 9.77 -26.60 -20.48
N ALA A 2 10.03 -25.93 -21.61
CA ALA A 2 10.61 -24.56 -21.62
C ALA A 2 9.65 -23.44 -21.16
N GLU A 3 8.35 -23.56 -21.44
CA GLU A 3 7.32 -22.56 -21.08
C GLU A 3 7.13 -22.39 -19.56
N LEU A 4 7.22 -23.48 -18.79
CA LEU A 4 7.04 -23.45 -17.32
C LEU A 4 8.22 -22.77 -16.61
N LEU A 5 9.43 -22.91 -17.16
CA LEU A 5 10.62 -22.26 -16.62
C LEU A 5 10.57 -20.74 -16.76
N GLY A 6 9.97 -20.22 -17.85
CA GLY A 6 9.87 -18.78 -18.09
C GLY A 6 9.07 -18.06 -16.98
N ILE A 7 7.88 -18.56 -16.67
CA ILE A 7 7.03 -17.96 -15.62
C ILE A 7 7.65 -18.07 -14.23
N GLN A 8 8.28 -19.21 -13.92
CA GLN A 8 8.90 -19.42 -12.61
C GLN A 8 10.14 -18.53 -12.41
N VAL A 9 10.97 -18.38 -13.46
CA VAL A 9 12.16 -17.52 -13.44
C VAL A 9 11.75 -16.04 -13.37
N ILE A 10 10.80 -15.61 -14.19
CA ILE A 10 10.29 -14.23 -14.19
C ILE A 10 9.63 -13.90 -12.84
N GLY A 11 8.79 -14.81 -12.32
CA GLY A 11 8.12 -14.64 -11.02
C GLY A 11 9.10 -14.55 -9.85
N SER A 12 10.16 -15.36 -9.87
CA SER A 12 11.20 -15.33 -8.82
C SER A 12 12.04 -14.05 -8.88
N LEU A 13 12.47 -13.64 -10.09
CA LEU A 13 13.17 -12.36 -10.30
C LEU A 13 12.32 -11.17 -9.85
N PHE A 14 11.03 -11.18 -10.20
CA PHE A 14 10.09 -10.15 -9.78
C PHE A 14 9.90 -10.13 -8.26
N GLY A 15 9.78 -11.30 -7.62
CA GLY A 15 9.69 -11.40 -6.16
C GLY A 15 10.93 -10.83 -5.46
N ILE A 16 12.13 -11.17 -5.93
CA ILE A 16 13.39 -10.64 -5.39
C ILE A 16 13.47 -9.12 -5.58
N PHE A 17 13.10 -8.63 -6.76
CA PHE A 17 13.05 -7.20 -7.04
C PHE A 17 12.08 -6.47 -6.10
N MET A 18 10.91 -7.04 -5.84
CA MET A 18 9.90 -6.45 -4.96
C MET A 18 10.31 -6.49 -3.47
N VAL A 19 11.03 -7.51 -3.03
CA VAL A 19 11.64 -7.54 -1.69
C VAL A 19 12.67 -6.42 -1.56
N TYR A 20 13.54 -6.24 -2.56
CA TYR A 20 14.51 -5.15 -2.58
C TYR A 20 13.83 -3.77 -2.60
N TYR A 21 12.80 -3.61 -3.41
CA TYR A 21 12.01 -2.37 -3.48
C TYR A 21 11.36 -2.04 -2.13
N SER A 22 10.77 -3.05 -1.48
CA SER A 22 10.17 -2.89 -0.14
C SER A 22 11.22 -2.50 0.90
N PHE A 23 12.43 -3.05 0.83
CA PHE A 23 13.55 -2.66 1.69
C PHE A 23 14.01 -1.21 1.41
N LEU A 24 14.07 -0.81 0.15
CA LEU A 24 14.43 0.56 -0.22
C LEU A 24 13.42 1.57 0.34
N GLN A 25 12.13 1.23 0.31
CA GLN A 25 11.08 2.11 0.80
C GLN A 25 11.02 2.18 2.34
N TYR A 26 11.41 1.11 3.03
CA TYR A 26 11.71 1.14 4.46
C TYR A 26 12.89 2.07 4.79
N LYS A 27 13.99 1.98 4.03
CA LYS A 27 15.18 2.84 4.23
C LYS A 27 14.88 4.33 4.04
N ARG A 28 13.92 4.66 3.16
CA ARG A 28 13.45 6.04 2.92
C ARG A 28 12.53 6.59 4.02
N LYS A 29 12.19 5.81 5.06
CA LYS A 29 11.25 6.15 6.15
C LYS A 29 9.85 6.57 5.67
N GLU A 30 9.50 6.29 4.42
CA GLU A 30 8.16 6.57 3.87
C GLU A 30 7.10 5.61 4.45
N ILE A 31 7.56 4.46 4.95
CA ILE A 31 6.73 3.35 5.41
C ILE A 31 7.08 3.03 6.87
N SER A 32 6.06 2.85 7.72
CA SER A 32 6.24 2.44 9.11
C SER A 32 6.77 1.00 9.18
N GLY A 33 7.56 0.66 10.22
CA GLY A 33 8.13 -0.69 10.35
C GLY A 33 7.09 -1.82 10.30
N ARG A 34 5.84 -1.55 10.74
CA ARG A 34 4.74 -2.53 10.62
C ARG A 34 4.32 -2.78 9.18
N GLU A 35 4.26 -1.73 8.37
CA GLU A 35 3.89 -1.82 6.96
C GLU A 35 4.99 -2.53 6.16
N TYR A 36 6.26 -2.32 6.50
CA TYR A 36 7.37 -3.08 5.93
C TYR A 36 7.25 -4.58 6.20
N ILE A 37 6.96 -4.99 7.45
CA ILE A 37 6.77 -6.39 7.81
C ILE A 37 5.59 -7.01 7.04
N LEU A 38 4.48 -6.28 6.90
CA LEU A 38 3.33 -6.72 6.12
C LEU A 38 3.69 -6.96 4.65
N TRP A 39 4.38 -6.00 4.02
CA TRP A 39 4.82 -6.14 2.62
C TRP A 39 5.84 -7.27 2.45
N LEU A 40 6.80 -7.39 3.36
CA LEU A 40 7.79 -8.47 3.31
C LEU A 40 7.12 -9.84 3.43
N THR A 41 6.15 -10.00 4.33
CA THR A 41 5.38 -11.24 4.47
C THR A 41 4.62 -11.56 3.18
N LEU A 42 3.99 -10.56 2.56
CA LEU A 42 3.27 -10.73 1.29
C LEU A 42 4.20 -11.19 0.16
N TRP A 43 5.38 -10.57 0.03
CA TRP A 43 6.36 -10.96 -1.00
C TRP A 43 6.94 -12.35 -0.75
N VAL A 44 7.20 -12.72 0.50
CA VAL A 44 7.66 -14.07 0.85
C VAL A 44 6.60 -15.11 0.49
N ILE A 45 5.32 -14.86 0.80
CA ILE A 45 4.21 -15.74 0.41
C ILE A 45 4.13 -15.85 -1.11
N PHE A 46 4.26 -14.74 -1.84
CA PHE A 46 4.24 -14.74 -3.30
C PHE A 46 5.37 -15.59 -3.90
N ILE A 47 6.60 -15.46 -3.39
CA ILE A 47 7.75 -16.26 -3.83
C ILE A 47 7.51 -17.76 -3.54
N LEU A 48 7.00 -18.10 -2.35
CA LEU A 48 6.70 -19.50 -2.01
C LEU A 48 5.69 -20.11 -2.97
N VAL A 49 4.63 -19.37 -3.30
CA VAL A 49 3.60 -19.81 -4.26
C VAL A 49 4.16 -19.91 -5.68
N ALA A 50 5.03 -18.98 -6.10
CA ALA A 50 5.67 -19.01 -7.41
C ALA A 50 6.63 -20.21 -7.58
N ILE A 51 7.36 -20.59 -6.52
CA ILE A 51 8.30 -21.71 -6.56
C ILE A 51 7.57 -23.06 -6.49
N PHE A 52 6.48 -23.17 -5.71
CA PHE A 52 5.72 -24.41 -5.51
C PHE A 52 4.24 -24.26 -5.93
N PRO A 53 3.94 -24.22 -7.24
CA PRO A 53 2.55 -24.15 -7.70
C PRO A 53 1.72 -25.39 -7.32
N GLY A 54 2.36 -26.55 -7.12
CA GLY A 54 1.70 -27.82 -6.77
C GLY A 54 1.17 -27.91 -5.33
N TRP A 55 1.57 -27.01 -4.42
CA TRP A 55 0.99 -26.95 -3.07
C TRP A 55 -0.45 -26.41 -3.06
N LEU A 56 -0.85 -25.69 -4.10
CA LEU A 56 -2.20 -25.15 -4.23
C LEU A 56 -3.19 -26.11 -4.89
N ASP A 57 -2.71 -27.18 -5.52
CA ASP A 57 -3.55 -28.19 -6.19
C ASP A 57 -4.65 -28.79 -5.28
N PRO A 58 -4.42 -29.13 -4.00
CA PRO A 58 -5.50 -29.62 -3.13
C PRO A 58 -6.53 -28.53 -2.77
N PHE A 59 -6.15 -27.25 -2.77
CA PHE A 59 -7.06 -26.13 -2.51
C PHE A 59 -7.89 -25.76 -3.74
N THR A 60 -7.28 -25.75 -4.93
CA THR A 60 -7.94 -25.41 -6.19
C THR A 60 -8.91 -26.51 -6.64
N ALA A 61 -8.57 -27.78 -6.41
CA ALA A 61 -9.44 -28.92 -6.68
C ALA A 61 -10.74 -28.90 -5.86
N ARG A 62 -10.71 -28.34 -4.65
CA ARG A 62 -11.90 -28.24 -3.78
C ARG A 62 -12.84 -27.10 -4.18
N ILE A 63 -12.30 -26.07 -4.82
CA ILE A 63 -13.03 -24.86 -5.23
C ILE A 63 -13.49 -24.95 -6.70
N GLY A 64 -12.98 -25.93 -7.47
CA GLY A 64 -13.37 -26.17 -8.87
C GLY A 64 -12.59 -25.33 -9.89
N PHE A 65 -11.46 -24.74 -9.49
CA PHE A 65 -10.60 -24.00 -10.41
C PHE A 65 -9.73 -24.98 -11.21
N ILE A 66 -9.86 -24.95 -12.54
CA ILE A 66 -9.08 -25.78 -13.48
C ILE A 66 -7.59 -25.39 -13.50
N ARG A 67 -7.27 -24.15 -13.10
CA ARG A 67 -5.90 -23.61 -13.16
C ARG A 67 -5.57 -22.78 -11.91
N THR A 68 -4.49 -23.14 -11.22
CA THR A 68 -3.98 -22.46 -10.02
C THR A 68 -3.69 -20.98 -10.22
N PHE A 69 -3.29 -20.60 -11.44
CA PHE A 69 -3.07 -19.20 -11.80
C PHE A 69 -4.35 -18.36 -11.72
N ASP A 70 -5.49 -18.90 -12.13
CA ASP A 70 -6.75 -18.14 -12.20
C ASP A 70 -7.26 -17.81 -10.79
N PHE A 71 -7.08 -18.75 -9.85
CA PHE A 71 -7.36 -18.52 -8.44
C PHE A 71 -6.47 -17.42 -7.86
N LEU A 72 -5.17 -17.45 -8.16
CA LEU A 72 -4.21 -16.46 -7.67
C LEU A 72 -4.52 -15.06 -8.21
N VAL A 73 -4.87 -14.96 -9.50
CA VAL A 73 -5.28 -13.70 -10.12
C VAL A 73 -6.56 -13.19 -9.47
N LEU A 74 -7.56 -14.04 -9.24
CA LEU A 74 -8.82 -13.62 -8.61
C LEU A 74 -8.60 -13.10 -7.18
N VAL A 75 -7.87 -13.85 -6.35
CA VAL A 75 -7.56 -13.46 -4.97
C VAL A 75 -6.71 -12.19 -4.94
N GLY A 76 -5.68 -12.13 -5.78
CA GLY A 76 -4.81 -10.96 -5.93
C GLY A 76 -5.61 -9.72 -6.35
N PHE A 77 -6.51 -9.86 -7.32
CA PHE A 77 -7.38 -8.79 -7.79
C PHE A 77 -8.33 -8.31 -6.69
N MET A 78 -8.95 -9.23 -5.96
CA MET A 78 -9.84 -8.89 -4.84
C MET A 78 -9.08 -8.16 -3.73
N PHE A 79 -7.89 -8.62 -3.40
CA PHE A 79 -7.00 -7.98 -2.43
C PHE A 79 -6.56 -6.58 -2.88
N LEU A 80 -6.09 -6.44 -4.12
CA LEU A 80 -5.69 -5.15 -4.71
C LEU A 80 -6.82 -4.14 -4.72
N THR A 81 -8.02 -4.57 -5.12
CA THR A 81 -9.20 -3.70 -5.16
C THR A 81 -9.59 -3.26 -3.75
N GLY A 82 -9.56 -4.18 -2.77
CA GLY A 82 -9.78 -3.84 -1.36
C GLY A 82 -8.75 -2.83 -0.82
N LEU A 83 -7.47 -3.03 -1.15
CA LEU A 83 -6.40 -2.12 -0.75
C LEU A 83 -6.55 -0.74 -1.40
N LEU A 84 -6.99 -0.68 -2.65
CA LEU A 84 -7.28 0.56 -3.36
C LEU A 84 -8.39 1.35 -2.66
N VAL A 85 -9.51 0.69 -2.33
CA VAL A 85 -10.63 1.30 -1.61
C VAL A 85 -10.18 1.79 -0.23
N TYR A 86 -9.41 0.99 0.50
CA TYR A 86 -8.86 1.38 1.80
C TYR A 86 -7.94 2.61 1.70
N THR A 87 -7.07 2.63 0.70
CA THR A 87 -6.15 3.75 0.44
C THR A 87 -6.93 5.00 0.08
N TYR A 88 -7.93 4.90 -0.79
CA TYR A 88 -8.83 5.99 -1.15
C TYR A 88 -9.55 6.57 0.08
N ALA A 89 -10.07 5.71 0.96
CA ALA A 89 -10.73 6.15 2.19
C ALA A 89 -9.77 6.89 3.14
N LYS A 90 -8.52 6.40 3.30
CA LYS A 90 -7.48 7.09 4.09
C LYS A 90 -7.10 8.43 3.45
N LEU A 91 -6.96 8.48 2.13
CA LEU A 91 -6.61 9.68 1.40
C LEU A 91 -7.68 10.76 1.58
N ARG A 92 -8.97 10.39 1.45
CA ARG A 92 -10.08 11.33 1.64
C ARG A 92 -10.13 11.91 3.05
N LYS A 93 -9.88 11.10 4.08
CA LYS A 93 -9.77 11.59 5.48
C LYS A 93 -8.60 12.55 5.65
N THR A 94 -7.48 12.29 4.99
CA THR A 94 -6.29 13.15 5.04
C THR A 94 -6.56 14.49 4.36
N GLN A 95 -7.20 14.48 3.18
CA GLN A 95 -7.62 15.69 2.48
C GLN A 95 -8.58 16.55 3.31
N SER A 96 -9.59 15.95 3.95
CA SER A 96 -10.54 16.69 4.79
C SER A 96 -9.86 17.34 6.00
N LYS A 97 -8.93 16.64 6.66
CA LYS A 97 -8.14 17.22 7.75
C LYS A 97 -7.26 18.37 7.29
N LEU A 98 -6.67 18.26 6.09
CA LEU A 98 -5.86 19.32 5.51
C LEU A 98 -6.69 20.56 5.20
N GLU A 99 -7.89 20.38 4.64
CA GLU A 99 -8.84 21.46 4.39
C GLU A 99 -9.24 22.19 5.68
N GLU A 100 -9.56 21.44 6.74
CA GLU A 100 -9.85 22.03 8.05
C GLU A 100 -8.65 22.80 8.64
N LEU A 101 -7.43 22.27 8.48
CA LEU A 101 -6.21 22.94 8.94
C LEU A 101 -6.00 24.26 8.20
N VAL A 102 -6.09 24.25 6.87
CA VAL A 102 -5.96 25.47 6.04
C VAL A 102 -7.04 26.49 6.40
N ARG A 103 -8.30 26.06 6.59
CA ARG A 103 -9.40 26.93 7.02
C ARG A 103 -9.13 27.57 8.38
N LYS A 104 -8.64 26.81 9.35
CA LYS A 104 -8.27 27.33 10.69
C LYS A 104 -7.14 28.36 10.60
N ILE A 105 -6.11 28.08 9.80
CA ILE A 105 -4.98 29.01 9.58
C ILE A 105 -5.47 30.31 8.93
N ALA A 106 -6.33 30.23 7.91
CA ALA A 106 -6.88 31.39 7.23
C ALA A 106 -7.70 32.28 8.17
N ILE A 107 -8.59 31.69 8.98
CA ILE A 107 -9.41 32.43 9.95
C ILE A 107 -8.54 33.06 11.04
N GLN A 108 -7.55 32.34 11.57
CA GLN A 108 -6.63 32.87 12.58
C GLN A 108 -5.80 34.05 12.04
N THR A 109 -5.32 33.93 10.80
CA THR A 109 -4.54 34.99 10.14
C THR A 109 -5.40 36.23 9.92
N ALA A 110 -6.63 36.06 9.42
CA ALA A 110 -7.58 37.16 9.24
C ALA A 110 -7.90 37.87 10.57
N LYS A 111 -8.16 37.10 11.64
CA LYS A 111 -8.44 37.66 12.98
C LYS A 111 -7.25 38.44 13.56
N LYS A 112 -6.02 37.97 13.31
CA LYS A 112 -4.79 38.64 13.76
C LYS A 112 -4.54 39.96 13.01
N GLN A 113 -5.00 40.07 11.77
CA GLN A 113 -4.87 41.27 10.95
C GLN A 113 -5.95 42.33 11.27
N ASP A 114 -7.12 41.88 11.74
CA ASP A 114 -8.26 42.73 12.13
C ASP A 114 -8.24 43.16 13.61
N SER A 115 -7.28 42.64 14.39
CA SER A 115 -6.92 43.21 15.69
C SER A 115 -5.80 44.22 15.44
N PRO A 116 -6.11 45.53 15.27
CA PRO A 116 -5.06 46.53 15.25
C PRO A 116 -4.26 46.38 16.54
N GLU A 117 -2.94 46.48 16.44
CA GLU A 117 -2.12 46.96 17.55
C GLU A 117 -2.95 47.99 18.29
N GLN A 118 -3.37 47.66 19.52
CA GLN A 118 -3.67 48.72 20.46
C GLN A 118 -2.41 49.56 20.49
N PRO A 119 -2.46 50.84 20.09
CA PRO A 119 -1.40 51.74 20.45
C PRO A 119 -1.37 51.67 21.97
N SER A 120 -0.28 51.15 22.52
CA SER A 120 0.09 51.42 23.90
C SER A 120 0.31 52.93 23.98
N GLU A 121 -0.81 53.66 24.08
CA GLU A 121 -0.84 55.06 24.43
C GLU A 121 -0.48 55.17 25.90
N LYS A 122 0.65 55.85 26.14
CA LYS A 122 1.01 56.65 27.30
C LYS A 122 1.10 55.94 28.65
N ASP A 123 2.33 55.89 29.18
CA ASP A 123 2.77 56.86 30.20
C ASP A 123 4.28 57.12 30.08
#